data_AF-A0AAD5QTF5-F1
#
_entry.id   AF-A0AAD5QTF5-F1
#
_cell.length_a   1.000
_cell.length_b   1.000
_cell.length_c   1.000
_cell.angle_alpha   90.00
_cell.angle_beta   90.00
_cell.angle_gamma   90.00
#
_symmetry.space_group_name_H-M   'P 1'
#
loop_
_entity.id
_entity.type
_entity.pdbx_description
1 polymer ?
#
loop_
_entity_poly.entity_id
_entity_poly.type
_entity_poly.pdbx_seq_one_letter_code
_entity_poly.pdbx_strand_id
1 'polypeptide(L)'
;MSAPLPQKFVCKDRLNITLHNPRFKDVIAEFTPEIDIQPYGPKTNFHLCERTRKRTLAESFENKATIFSGIILGIASVSAMIGNAVRRHLNPERKRMYDNLGVK
;
A
#
# COMPACT_ATOMS: atom_id res chain seq x y z
N MET A 1 2.24 14.54 -15.46
CA MET A 1 3.04 13.31 -15.67
C MET A 1 4.46 13.73 -16.02
N SER A 2 5.33 13.87 -15.04
CA SER A 2 6.75 14.14 -15.26
C SER A 2 7.54 13.33 -14.24
N ALA A 3 8.56 12.61 -14.71
CA ALA A 3 9.55 12.02 -13.83
C ALA A 3 10.60 13.08 -13.48
N PRO A 4 11.21 13.02 -12.29
CA PRO A 4 12.40 13.80 -12.00
C PRO A 4 13.49 13.51 -13.05
N LEU A 5 14.17 14.55 -13.56
CA LEU A 5 15.23 14.43 -14.57
C LEU A 5 16.28 13.32 -14.34
N PRO A 6 16.72 13.01 -13.09
CA PRO A 6 17.72 11.96 -12.88
C PRO A 6 17.14 10.53 -12.82
N GLN A 7 15.85 10.32 -13.09
CA GLN A 7 15.18 9.03 -12.91
C GLN A 7 14.63 8.47 -14.22
N LYS A 8 14.75 7.15 -14.35
CA LYS A 8 14.26 6.37 -15.47
C LYS A 8 12.75 6.20 -15.36
N PHE A 9 11.95 6.65 -16.33
CA PHE A 9 10.50 6.53 -16.28
C PHE A 9 10.06 5.17 -16.82
N VAL A 10 9.36 4.38 -16.00
CA VAL A 10 8.87 3.06 -16.36
C VAL A 10 7.36 3.01 -16.24
N CYS A 11 6.68 2.62 -17.32
CA CYS A 11 5.24 2.41 -17.33
C CYS A 11 4.88 1.07 -18.01
N LYS A 12 4.16 0.22 -17.29
CA LYS A 12 3.70 -1.09 -17.79
C LYS A 12 2.31 -1.03 -18.41
N ASP A 13 1.69 0.14 -18.40
CA ASP A 13 0.35 0.37 -18.93
C ASP A 13 0.41 1.10 -20.28
N ARG A 14 -0.65 0.95 -21.09
CA ARG A 14 -0.83 1.72 -22.34
C ARG A 14 -0.94 3.21 -22.02
N LEU A 15 -0.21 4.04 -22.79
CA LEU A 15 -0.28 5.50 -22.69
C LEU A 15 -0.83 6.07 -24.01
N ASN A 16 -1.90 6.86 -23.90
CA ASN A 16 -2.47 7.58 -25.04
C ASN A 16 -2.15 9.06 -24.86
N ILE A 17 -1.39 9.62 -25.80
CA ILE A 17 -1.04 11.05 -25.82
C ILE A 17 -1.80 11.71 -26.96
N THR A 18 -2.72 12.59 -26.61
CA THR A 18 -3.42 13.45 -27.56
C THR A 18 -2.63 14.73 -27.78
N LEU A 19 -2.18 14.95 -29.01
CA LEU A 19 -1.62 16.23 -29.42
C LEU A 19 -2.76 17.11 -29.93
N HIS A 20 -3.19 18.04 -29.09
CA HIS A 20 -4.24 18.99 -29.44
C HIS A 20 -3.72 20.08 -30.38
N ASN A 21 -4.47 20.36 -31.44
CA ASN A 21 -4.18 21.46 -32.35
C ASN A 21 -5.46 22.26 -32.67
N PRO A 22 -5.48 23.60 -32.49
CA PRO A 22 -6.68 24.40 -32.76
C PRO A 22 -7.06 24.51 -34.24
N ARG A 23 -6.16 24.19 -35.19
CA ARG A 23 -6.42 24.30 -36.65
C ARG A 23 -6.55 22.97 -37.38
N PHE A 24 -6.17 21.86 -36.74
CA PHE A 24 -6.12 20.54 -37.36
C PHE A 24 -6.79 19.51 -36.45
N LYS A 25 -7.12 18.33 -37.00
CA LYS A 25 -7.61 17.23 -36.16
C LYS A 25 -6.55 16.81 -35.16
N ASP A 26 -7.00 16.53 -33.94
CA ASP A 26 -6.15 16.00 -32.89
C ASP A 26 -5.51 14.69 -33.34
N VAL A 27 -4.21 14.56 -33.07
CA VAL A 27 -3.46 13.35 -33.37
C VAL A 27 -3.31 12.56 -32.07
N ILE A 28 -3.77 11.32 -32.06
CA ILE A 28 -3.64 10.42 -30.92
C ILE A 28 -2.45 9.49 -31.17
N ALA A 29 -1.42 9.59 -30.34
CA ALA A 29 -0.32 8.65 -30.30
C ALA A 29 -0.58 7.61 -29.21
N GLU A 30 -0.75 6.36 -29.60
CA GLU A 30 -0.90 5.23 -28.67
C GLU A 30 0.44 4.53 -28.49
N PHE A 31 0.92 4.47 -27.25
CA PHE A 31 2.13 3.76 -26.87
C PHE A 31 1.76 2.40 -26.29
N THR A 32 2.34 1.35 -26.87
CA THR A 32 2.21 -0.03 -26.39
C THR A 32 3.04 -0.25 -25.10
N PRO A 33 2.60 -1.16 -24.21
CA PRO A 33 3.20 -1.34 -22.89
C PRO A 33 4.59 -1.99 -22.92
N GLU A 34 5.22 -1.86 -21.74
CA GLU A 34 6.66 -1.80 -21.44
C GLU A 34 7.34 -0.56 -22.01
N ILE A 35 6.86 0.60 -21.56
CA ILE A 35 7.41 1.91 -21.90
C ILE A 35 8.54 2.20 -20.92
N ASP A 36 9.74 2.32 -21.47
CA ASP A 36 10.96 2.60 -20.71
C ASP A 36 11.70 3.80 -21.30
N ILE A 37 11.75 4.91 -20.56
CA ILE A 37 12.30 6.20 -21.01
C ILE A 37 13.40 6.66 -20.06
N GLN A 38 14.63 6.74 -20.56
CA GLN A 38 15.79 7.31 -19.85
C GLN A 38 16.17 8.66 -20.50
N PRO A 39 15.79 9.81 -19.91
CA PRO A 39 16.07 11.11 -20.52
C PRO A 39 17.57 11.48 -20.50
N TYR A 40 18.34 11.10 -19.46
CA TYR A 40 19.78 11.39 -19.36
C TYR A 40 20.56 10.37 -18.50
N GLY A 41 21.62 9.79 -19.06
CA GLY A 41 22.68 9.00 -18.37
C GLY A 41 22.24 7.67 -17.74
N PRO A 42 23.16 6.71 -17.51
CA PRO A 42 22.85 5.48 -16.78
C PRO A 42 22.68 5.81 -15.30
N LYS A 43 21.44 5.90 -14.82
CA LYS A 43 21.12 6.04 -13.39
C LYS A 43 20.20 4.91 -12.96
N THR A 44 20.49 4.33 -11.80
CA THR A 44 19.84 3.14 -11.24
C THR A 44 18.47 3.41 -10.59
N ASN A 45 17.99 4.65 -10.61
CA ASN A 45 16.74 5.03 -9.97
C ASN A 45 15.60 5.03 -10.98
N PHE A 46 14.53 4.28 -10.67
CA PHE A 46 13.34 4.13 -11.52
C PHE A 46 12.16 4.90 -10.91
N HIS A 47 11.45 5.65 -11.75
CA HIS A 47 10.22 6.33 -11.45
C HIS A 47 9.06 5.62 -12.16
N LEU A 48 8.24 4.92 -11.40
CA LEU A 48 7.05 4.24 -11.92
C LEU A 48 5.94 5.25 -12.23
N CYS A 49 5.25 5.06 -13.35
CA CYS A 49 4.03 5.83 -13.62
C CYS A 49 2.96 5.53 -12.55
N GLU A 50 2.16 6.54 -12.19
CA GLU A 50 1.21 6.46 -11.07
C GLU A 50 0.20 5.32 -11.22
N ARG A 51 -0.22 5.04 -12.46
CA ARG A 51 -1.16 3.96 -12.80
C ARG A 51 -0.56 2.58 -12.52
N THR A 52 0.65 2.32 -13.00
CA THR A 52 1.37 1.06 -12.72
C THR A 52 1.66 0.94 -11.23
N ARG A 53 2.07 2.03 -10.57
CA ARG A 53 2.31 2.03 -9.10
C ARG A 53 1.06 1.63 -8.33
N LYS A 54 -0.11 2.22 -8.63
CA LYS A 54 -1.39 1.88 -7.98
C LYS A 54 -1.77 0.43 -8.19
N ARG A 55 -1.58 -0.10 -9.41
CA ARG A 55 -1.85 -1.51 -9.73
C ARG A 55 -0.94 -2.47 -8.98
N THR A 56 0.37 -2.23 -8.99
CA THR A 56 1.34 -3.07 -8.28
C THR A 56 1.10 -3.05 -6.77
N LEU A 57 0.70 -1.90 -6.20
CA LEU A 57 0.29 -1.82 -4.80
C LEU A 57 -0.98 -2.63 -4.53
N ALA A 58 -2.00 -2.53 -5.39
CA ALA A 58 -3.23 -3.31 -5.27
C ALA A 58 -2.96 -4.83 -5.35
N GLU A 59 -2.16 -5.27 -6.33
CA GLU A 59 -1.70 -6.66 -6.46
C GLU A 59 -0.91 -7.13 -5.22
N SER A 60 -0.15 -6.22 -4.57
CA SER A 60 0.57 -6.53 -3.34
C SER A 60 -0.36 -6.65 -2.11
N PHE A 61 -1.47 -5.91 -2.08
CA PHE A 61 -2.49 -6.05 -1.03
C PHE A 61 -3.33 -7.32 -1.21
N GLU A 62 -3.57 -7.73 -2.45
CA GLU A 62 -4.26 -8.98 -2.78
C GLU A 62 -3.36 -10.22 -2.60
N ASN A 63 -2.07 -10.00 -2.33
CA ASN A 63 -1.13 -11.08 -2.07
C ASN A 63 -1.56 -11.90 -0.85
N LYS A 64 -1.53 -13.23 -0.99
CA LYS A 64 -1.95 -14.20 0.04
C LYS A 64 -1.24 -13.98 1.38
N ALA A 65 -0.02 -13.47 1.35
CA ALA A 65 0.76 -13.14 2.56
C ALA A 65 0.13 -12.00 3.38
N THR A 66 -0.45 -10.99 2.73
CA THR A 66 -1.10 -9.84 3.40
C THR A 66 -2.43 -10.26 4.01
N ILE A 67 -3.18 -11.13 3.33
CA ILE A 67 -4.41 -11.71 3.86
C ILE A 67 -4.10 -12.59 5.08
N PHE A 68 -3.08 -13.44 4.97
CA PHE A 68 -2.67 -14.34 6.04
C PHE A 68 -2.16 -13.58 7.28
N SER A 69 -1.38 -12.52 7.09
CA SER A 69 -0.93 -11.67 8.19
C SER A 69 -2.10 -10.96 8.87
N GLY A 70 -3.09 -10.49 8.10
CA GLY A 70 -4.32 -9.91 8.66
C GLY A 70 -5.10 -10.89 9.53
N ILE A 71 -5.26 -12.13 9.09
CA ILE A 71 -5.94 -13.19 9.86
C ILE A 71 -5.20 -13.49 11.16
N ILE A 72 -3.88 -13.68 11.10
CA ILE A 72 -3.07 -13.95 12.30
C ILE A 72 -3.17 -12.80 13.30
N LEU A 73 -3.05 -11.56 12.83
CA LEU A 73 -3.18 -10.38 13.70
C LEU A 73 -4.57 -10.28 14.32
N GLY A 74 -5.63 -10.60 13.56
CA GLY A 74 -6.99 -10.70 14.08
C GLY A 74 -7.12 -11.72 15.21
N ILE A 75 -6.68 -12.95 14.99
CA ILE A 75 -6.75 -14.03 16.00
C ILE A 75 -5.88 -13.69 17.22
N ALA A 76 -4.68 -13.16 17.02
CA ALA A 76 -3.78 -12.78 18.10
C ALA A 76 -4.37 -11.66 18.98
N SER A 77 -5.02 -10.65 18.37
CA SER A 77 -5.64 -9.56 19.11
C SER A 77 -6.83 -10.02 19.96
N VAL A 78 -7.72 -10.85 19.38
CA VAL A 78 -8.88 -11.39 20.09
C VAL A 78 -8.44 -12.35 21.20
N SER A 79 -7.47 -13.22 20.94
CA SER A 79 -6.95 -14.15 21.95
C SER A 79 -6.24 -13.42 23.09
N ALA A 80 -5.50 -12.34 22.81
CA ALA A 80 -4.91 -11.50 23.84
C ALA A 80 -5.97 -10.79 24.70
N MET A 81 -7.04 -10.27 24.09
CA MET A 81 -8.15 -9.65 24.84
C MET A 81 -8.84 -10.65 25.77
N ILE A 82 -9.25 -11.81 25.24
CA ILE A 82 -9.94 -12.85 26.00
C ILE A 82 -9.01 -13.42 27.08
N GLY A 83 -7.75 -13.73 26.74
CA GLY A 83 -6.76 -14.24 27.69
C GLY A 83 -6.49 -13.27 28.84
N ASN A 84 -6.38 -11.97 28.54
CA ASN A 84 -6.22 -10.95 29.58
C ASN A 84 -7.47 -10.80 30.46
N ALA A 85 -8.67 -10.87 29.86
CA ALA A 85 -9.92 -10.84 30.61
C ALA A 85 -10.06 -12.06 31.53
N VAL A 86 -9.82 -13.26 31.03
CA VAL A 86 -9.89 -14.52 31.79
C VAL A 86 -8.84 -14.55 32.91
N ARG A 87 -7.60 -14.10 32.64
CA ARG A 87 -6.54 -13.97 33.65
C ARG A 87 -6.94 -13.04 34.80
N ARG A 88 -7.68 -11.96 34.51
CA ARG A 88 -8.21 -11.05 35.54
C ARG A 88 -9.37 -11.67 36.33
N HIS A 89 -10.16 -12.54 35.72
CA HIS A 89 -11.26 -13.24 36.39
C HIS A 89 -10.78 -14.40 37.29
N LEU A 90 -9.73 -15.13 36.90
CA LEU A 90 -9.21 -16.29 37.63
C LEU A 90 -8.30 -15.94 38.83
N ASN A 91 -7.88 -14.68 38.99
CA ASN A 91 -7.15 -14.20 40.17
C ASN A 91 -8.04 -13.31 41.07
N PRO A 92 -8.94 -13.89 41.89
CA PRO A 92 -9.82 -13.15 42.80
C PRO A 92 -9.06 -12.42 43.93
N GLU A 93 -7.84 -12.84 44.27
CA GLU A 93 -6.99 -12.21 45.28
C GLU A 93 -6.61 -10.76 44.94
N ARG A 94 -6.44 -10.43 43.65
CA ARG A 94 -6.17 -9.03 43.24
C ARG A 94 -7.43 -8.16 43.20
N LYS A 95 -8.63 -8.72 42.95
CA LYS A 95 -9.89 -7.95 43.06
C LYS A 95 -10.08 -7.43 44.49
N ARG A 96 -9.78 -8.26 45.50
CA ARG A 96 -9.81 -7.83 46.92
C ARG A 96 -8.79 -6.73 47.22
N MET A 97 -7.58 -6.77 46.64
CA MET A 97 -6.63 -5.66 46.80
C MET A 97 -7.07 -4.35 46.11
N TYR A 98 -7.73 -4.41 44.94
CA TYR A 98 -8.27 -3.21 44.28
C TYR A 98 -9.52 -2.66 44.98
N ASP A 99 -10.40 -3.52 45.50
CA ASP A 99 -11.56 -3.11 46.32
C ASP A 99 -11.12 -2.48 47.65
N ASN A 100 -10.03 -2.98 48.25
CA ASN A 100 -9.43 -2.42 49.47
C ASN A 100 -8.63 -1.12 49.23
N LEU A 101 -8.30 -0.78 47.98
CA LEU A 101 -7.59 0.45 47.62
C LEU A 101 -8.52 1.64 47.30
N GLY A 102 -9.83 1.49 47.52
CA GLY A 102 -10.74 2.62 47.72
C GLY A 102 -10.73 3.68 46.62
N VAL A 103 -11.30 3.38 45.46
CA VAL A 103 -11.85 4.43 44.60
C VAL A 103 -13.33 4.56 44.95
N LYS A 104 -13.63 5.57 45.76
CA LYS A 104 -14.95 6.16 45.91
C LYS A 104 -15.10 7.30 44.92
#